data_AF-A0A9E6ZII9-F1
#
_entry.id   AF-A0A9E6ZII9-F1
#
_cell.length_a   1.000
_cell.length_b   1.000
_cell.length_c   1.000
_cell.angle_alpha   90.00
_cell.angle_beta   90.00
_cell.angle_gamma   90.00
#
_symmetry.space_group_name_H-M   'P 1'
#
loop_
_entity.id
_entity.type
_entity.pdbx_description
1 polymer ?
#
loop_
_entity_poly.entity_id
_entity_poly.type
_entity_poly.pdbx_seq_one_letter_code
_entity_poly.pdbx_strand_id
1 'polypeptide(L)'
;MQHIVDRLNRDFELWVEMANHLPDEAFALELPLPSNSIGDQFWCLVGARESYIRAIEEGEWQGFTCSLSRDDIASREGIVRALCDSASSFYELASYTEWDDPRTELLLDLLEHEAQHMGQLIRFCYALELGFPMSWKRRWSLE
;
A
#
# COMPACT_ATOMS: atom_id res chain seq x y z
N MET A 1 4.17 20.54 1.37
CA MET A 1 3.14 19.49 1.38
C MET A 1 3.00 18.75 0.03
N GLN A 2 2.65 19.46 -1.05
CA GLN A 2 2.30 18.86 -2.35
C GLN A 2 3.20 17.70 -2.80
N HIS A 3 4.52 17.83 -2.65
CA HIS A 3 5.46 16.77 -3.04
C HIS A 3 5.31 15.43 -2.31
N ILE A 4 4.82 15.40 -1.06
CA ILE A 4 4.59 14.14 -0.33
C ILE A 4 3.30 13.50 -0.84
N VAL A 5 2.25 14.29 -1.05
CA VAL A 5 1.00 13.84 -1.70
C VAL A 5 1.30 13.25 -3.08
N ASP A 6 2.09 13.95 -3.91
CA ASP A 6 2.50 13.45 -5.23
C ASP A 6 3.32 12.14 -5.14
N ARG A 7 4.10 11.96 -4.07
CA ARG A 7 4.86 10.71 -3.86
C ARG A 7 3.93 9.56 -3.51
N LEU A 8 3.00 9.77 -2.58
CA LEU A 8 2.01 8.75 -2.21
C LEU A 8 1.15 8.36 -3.41
N ASN A 9 0.69 9.34 -4.20
CA ASN A 9 -0.12 9.07 -5.39
C ASN A 9 0.60 8.13 -6.37
N ARG A 10 1.87 8.41 -6.66
CA ARG A 10 2.71 7.52 -7.48
C ARG A 10 2.89 6.15 -6.82
N ASP A 11 3.12 6.12 -5.51
CA ASP A 11 3.34 4.88 -4.77
C ASP A 11 2.06 4.02 -4.77
N PHE A 12 0.88 4.64 -4.76
CA PHE A 12 -0.41 3.96 -4.91
C PHE A 12 -0.58 3.28 -6.27
N GLU A 13 -0.20 3.96 -7.35
CA GLU A 13 -0.20 3.39 -8.70
C GLU A 13 0.74 2.18 -8.78
N LEU A 14 1.94 2.28 -8.19
CA LEU A 14 2.90 1.18 -8.14
C LEU A 14 2.30 -0.06 -7.48
N TRP A 15 1.57 0.10 -6.37
CA TRP A 15 0.91 -1.04 -5.71
C TRP A 15 -0.15 -1.70 -6.58
N VAL A 16 -0.96 -0.93 -7.31
CA VAL A 16 -1.96 -1.46 -8.23
C VAL A 16 -1.29 -2.22 -9.38
N GLU A 17 -0.22 -1.67 -9.96
CA GLU A 17 0.53 -2.36 -11.02
C GLU A 17 1.15 -3.68 -10.53
N MET A 18 1.66 -3.69 -9.31
CA MET A 18 2.23 -4.89 -8.70
C MET A 18 1.16 -5.95 -8.44
N ALA A 19 0.03 -5.59 -7.83
CA ALA A 19 -1.08 -6.52 -7.60
C ALA A 19 -1.58 -7.13 -8.92
N ASN A 20 -1.65 -6.33 -10.00
CA ASN A 20 -2.01 -6.83 -11.32
C ASN A 20 -0.96 -7.74 -11.96
N HIS A 21 0.32 -7.55 -11.63
CA HIS A 21 1.42 -8.35 -12.16
C HIS A 21 1.50 -9.74 -11.51
N LEU A 22 1.17 -9.86 -10.23
CA LEU A 22 1.26 -11.11 -9.49
C LEU A 22 0.19 -12.12 -9.95
N PRO A 23 0.54 -13.41 -10.07
CA PRO A 23 -0.45 -14.46 -10.26
C PRO A 23 -1.26 -14.68 -8.96
N ASP A 24 -2.49 -15.17 -9.06
CA ASP A 24 -3.40 -15.23 -7.89
C ASP A 24 -2.86 -16.13 -6.77
N GLU A 25 -2.19 -17.22 -7.14
CA GLU A 25 -1.52 -18.12 -6.19
C GLU A 25 -0.41 -17.44 -5.37
N ALA A 26 0.16 -16.32 -5.85
CA ALA A 26 1.22 -15.62 -5.13
C ALA A 26 0.70 -15.00 -3.83
N PHE A 27 -0.57 -14.62 -3.75
CA PHE A 27 -1.11 -13.97 -2.54
C PHE A 27 -1.09 -14.88 -1.31
N ALA A 28 -1.12 -16.20 -1.51
CA ALA A 28 -1.02 -17.17 -0.43
C ALA A 28 0.43 -17.52 -0.03
N LEU A 29 1.44 -17.04 -0.77
CA LEU A 29 2.83 -17.39 -0.51
C LEU A 29 3.39 -16.64 0.70
N GLU A 30 4.21 -17.35 1.46
CA GLU A 30 4.97 -16.87 2.62
C GLU A 30 6.46 -17.16 2.42
N LEU A 31 7.31 -16.39 3.09
CA LEU A 31 8.73 -16.74 3.19
C LEU A 31 8.95 -17.73 4.33
N PRO A 32 9.98 -18.59 4.26
CA PRO A 32 10.34 -19.53 5.34
C PRO A 32 11.07 -18.82 6.50
N LEU A 33 10.50 -17.71 6.97
CA LEU A 33 10.97 -16.83 8.03
C LEU A 33 9.76 -16.04 8.56
N PRO A 34 9.80 -15.48 9.78
CA PRO A 34 8.68 -14.73 10.33
C PRO A 34 8.23 -13.61 9.38
N SER A 35 7.11 -13.84 8.71
CA SER A 35 6.52 -12.94 7.71
C SER A 35 5.04 -13.32 7.54
N ASN A 36 4.21 -12.35 7.15
CA ASN A 36 2.85 -12.67 6.71
C ASN A 36 2.87 -13.05 5.23
N SER A 37 1.77 -13.63 4.73
CA SER A 37 1.61 -13.89 3.30
C SER A 37 1.66 -12.60 2.47
N ILE A 38 1.89 -12.72 1.16
CA ILE A 38 1.80 -11.57 0.25
C ILE A 38 0.41 -10.90 0.32
N GLY A 39 -0.67 -11.68 0.41
CA GLY A 39 -2.03 -11.15 0.57
C GLY A 39 -2.20 -10.36 1.87
N ASP A 40 -1.61 -10.84 2.97
CA ASP A 40 -1.60 -10.08 4.24
C ASP A 40 -0.77 -8.79 4.15
N GLN A 41 0.26 -8.71 3.29
CA GLN A 41 0.96 -7.44 3.04
C GLN A 41 0.01 -6.40 2.43
N PHE A 42 -0.84 -6.82 1.47
CA PHE A 42 -1.86 -5.94 0.88
C PHE A 42 -2.94 -5.56 1.89
N TRP A 43 -3.31 -6.46 2.80
CA TRP A 43 -4.21 -6.16 3.92
C TRP A 43 -3.64 -5.07 4.83
N CYS A 44 -2.38 -5.20 5.24
CA CYS A 44 -1.68 -4.19 6.03
C CYS A 44 -1.63 -2.83 5.30
N LEU A 45 -1.33 -2.84 4.01
CA LEU A 45 -1.24 -1.64 3.19
C LEU A 45 -2.58 -0.89 3.08
N VAL A 46 -3.64 -1.59 2.67
CA VAL A 46 -4.99 -1.00 2.56
C VAL A 46 -5.46 -0.52 3.92
N GLY A 47 -5.28 -1.34 4.96
CA GLY A 47 -5.66 -0.96 6.31
C GLY A 47 -4.92 0.27 6.82
N ALA A 48 -3.63 0.39 6.53
CA ALA A 48 -2.87 1.60 6.84
C ALA A 48 -3.45 2.82 6.12
N ARG A 49 -3.69 2.75 4.80
CA ARG A 49 -4.30 3.87 4.06
C ARG A 49 -5.61 4.32 4.69
N GLU A 50 -6.53 3.40 4.93
CA GLU A 50 -7.84 3.71 5.52
C GLU A 50 -7.73 4.28 6.93
N SER A 51 -6.80 3.77 7.73
CA SER A 51 -6.57 4.24 9.10
C SER A 51 -5.93 5.64 9.11
N TYR A 52 -4.95 5.89 8.23
CA TYR A 52 -4.29 7.19 8.10
C TYR A 52 -5.21 8.24 7.47
N ILE A 53 -6.09 7.88 6.53
CA ILE A 53 -7.14 8.78 6.02
C ILE A 53 -7.99 9.31 7.18
N ARG A 54 -8.53 8.40 8.00
CA ARG A 54 -9.31 8.77 9.20
C ARG A 54 -8.49 9.60 10.19
N ALA A 55 -7.22 9.25 10.38
CA ALA A 55 -6.34 9.98 11.28
C ALA A 55 -6.06 11.41 10.78
N ILE A 56 -5.89 11.60 9.47
CA ILE A 56 -5.64 12.91 8.86
C ILE A 56 -6.92 13.77 8.92
N GLU A 57 -8.10 13.19 8.73
CA GLU A 57 -9.38 13.89 8.92
C GLU A 57 -9.47 14.49 10.34
N GLU A 58 -9.24 13.65 11.36
CA GLU A 58 -9.35 14.04 12.78
C GLU A 58 -8.11 14.79 13.33
N GLY A 59 -6.97 14.71 12.63
CA GLY A 59 -5.70 15.28 13.07
C GLY A 59 -4.96 14.45 14.14
N GLU A 60 -5.41 13.23 14.42
CA GLU A 60 -4.79 12.30 15.37
C GLU A 60 -5.15 10.84 15.07
N TRP A 61 -4.32 9.90 15.53
CA TRP A 61 -4.51 8.47 15.26
C TRP A 61 -5.81 7.91 15.84
N GLN A 62 -6.62 7.26 14.99
CA GLN A 62 -7.95 6.72 15.35
C GLN A 62 -8.03 5.19 15.40
N GLY A 63 -6.87 4.52 15.51
CA GLY A 63 -6.80 3.06 15.51
C GLY A 63 -6.82 2.45 14.11
N PHE A 64 -6.52 1.15 14.05
CA PHE A 64 -6.44 0.41 12.80
C PHE A 64 -7.82 -0.07 12.32
N THR A 65 -8.08 0.09 11.04
CA THR A 65 -9.24 -0.48 10.31
C THR A 65 -8.79 -0.98 8.95
N CYS A 66 -9.46 -2.00 8.40
CA CYS A 66 -9.22 -2.48 7.05
C CYS A 66 -10.49 -3.07 6.44
N SER A 67 -10.83 -2.65 5.23
CA SER A 67 -11.98 -3.15 4.47
C SER A 67 -11.77 -4.53 3.85
N LEU A 68 -10.51 -4.96 3.66
CA LEU A 68 -10.19 -6.26 3.06
C LEU A 68 -10.53 -7.41 4.03
N SER A 69 -11.35 -8.35 3.55
CA SER A 69 -11.62 -9.62 4.24
C SER A 69 -10.57 -10.69 3.90
N ARG A 70 -10.68 -11.86 4.54
CA ARG A 70 -9.83 -13.03 4.23
C ARG A 70 -10.02 -13.53 2.81
N ASP A 71 -11.24 -13.43 2.28
CA ASP A 71 -11.52 -13.86 0.91
C ASP A 71 -10.96 -12.85 -0.10
N ASP A 72 -11.01 -11.55 0.22
CA ASP A 72 -10.48 -10.52 -0.67
C ASP A 72 -8.97 -10.66 -0.85
N ILE A 73 -8.21 -10.93 0.22
CA ILE A 73 -6.74 -11.03 0.18
C ILE A 73 -6.24 -12.28 -0.55
N ALA A 74 -7.13 -13.21 -0.91
CA ALA A 74 -6.82 -14.38 -1.70
C ALA A 74 -7.06 -14.17 -3.21
N SER A 75 -7.49 -12.97 -3.63
CA SER A 75 -7.85 -12.67 -5.02
C SER A 75 -7.25 -11.35 -5.51
N ARG A 76 -6.73 -11.33 -6.75
CA ARG A 76 -6.28 -10.09 -7.39
C ARG A 76 -7.38 -9.05 -7.44
N GLU A 77 -8.61 -9.46 -7.78
CA GLU A 77 -9.74 -8.55 -7.94
C GLU A 77 -10.09 -7.83 -6.62
N GLY A 78 -10.17 -8.56 -5.52
CA GLY A 78 -10.43 -7.98 -4.19
C GLY A 78 -9.35 -6.98 -3.78
N ILE A 79 -8.09 -7.36 -3.95
CA ILE A 79 -6.93 -6.49 -3.62
C ILE A 79 -6.92 -5.24 -4.49
N VAL A 80 -7.00 -5.37 -5.82
CA VAL A 80 -6.93 -4.24 -6.76
C VAL A 80 -8.08 -3.27 -6.50
N ARG A 81 -9.30 -3.78 -6.28
CA ARG A 81 -10.45 -2.95 -5.91
C ARG A 81 -10.16 -2.11 -4.67
N ALA A 82 -9.72 -2.74 -3.57
CA ALA A 82 -9.44 -2.02 -2.32
C ALA A 82 -8.27 -1.02 -2.43
N LEU A 83 -7.24 -1.33 -3.22
CA LEU A 83 -6.16 -0.39 -3.51
C LEU A 83 -6.65 0.85 -4.26
N CYS A 84 -7.52 0.67 -5.26
CA CYS A 84 -8.12 1.77 -6.01
C CYS A 84 -9.08 2.60 -5.15
N ASP A 85 -9.89 1.93 -4.33
CA ASP A 85 -10.86 2.59 -3.44
C ASP A 85 -10.13 3.44 -2.39
N SER A 86 -9.15 2.85 -1.69
CA SER A 86 -8.34 3.58 -0.70
C SER A 86 -7.53 4.73 -1.31
N ALA A 87 -7.01 4.57 -2.53
CA ALA A 87 -6.36 5.66 -3.26
C ALA A 87 -7.35 6.78 -3.57
N SER A 88 -8.55 6.45 -4.08
CA SER A 88 -9.62 7.42 -4.39
C SER A 88 -10.03 8.22 -3.16
N SER A 89 -10.22 7.56 -2.02
CA SER A 89 -10.53 8.23 -0.75
C SER A 89 -9.42 9.17 -0.29
N PHE A 90 -8.15 8.76 -0.44
CA PHE A 90 -7.03 9.64 -0.13
C PHE A 90 -6.96 10.86 -1.06
N TYR A 91 -7.19 10.68 -2.37
CA TYR A 91 -7.21 11.79 -3.33
C TYR A 91 -8.27 12.83 -2.97
N GLU A 92 -9.47 12.35 -2.61
CA GLU A 92 -10.56 13.21 -2.16
C GLU A 92 -10.15 13.99 -0.91
N LEU A 93 -9.68 13.29 0.14
CA LEU A 93 -9.20 13.90 1.38
C LEU A 93 -8.13 14.98 1.14
N ALA A 94 -7.11 14.64 0.35
CA ALA A 94 -5.99 15.53 0.08
C ALA A 94 -6.40 16.81 -0.68
N SER A 95 -7.53 16.79 -1.39
CA SER A 95 -8.02 17.94 -2.16
C SER A 95 -8.61 19.07 -1.30
N TYR A 96 -9.07 18.75 -0.09
CA TYR A 96 -9.70 19.72 0.82
C TYR A 96 -8.99 19.85 2.18
N THR A 97 -8.00 19.00 2.46
CA THR A 97 -7.27 19.04 3.74
C THR A 97 -6.41 20.30 3.85
N GLU A 98 -6.60 21.07 4.93
CA GLU A 98 -5.62 22.06 5.38
C GLU A 98 -4.51 21.35 6.15
N TRP A 99 -3.28 21.51 5.67
CA TRP A 99 -2.13 20.77 6.21
C TRP A 99 -1.44 21.58 7.32
N ASP A 100 -1.59 21.08 8.55
CA ASP A 100 -0.82 21.50 9.72
C ASP A 100 0.25 20.45 10.08
N ASP A 101 1.03 20.72 11.13
CA ASP A 101 2.12 19.83 11.54
C ASP A 101 1.61 18.42 11.89
N PRO A 102 0.55 18.23 12.74
CA PRO A 102 0.05 16.89 13.05
C PRO A 102 -0.37 16.08 11.82
N ARG A 103 -1.10 16.68 10.88
CA ARG A 103 -1.51 16.00 9.64
C ARG A 103 -0.34 15.70 8.72
N THR A 104 0.67 16.57 8.70
CA THR A 104 1.89 16.37 7.92
C THR A 104 2.70 15.19 8.46
N GLU A 105 2.82 15.05 9.78
CA GLU A 105 3.48 13.90 10.42
C GLU A 105 2.75 12.59 10.11
N LEU A 106 1.41 12.56 10.23
CA LEU A 106 0.61 11.39 9.86
C LEU A 106 0.80 10.99 8.38
N LEU A 107 0.97 11.98 7.50
CA LEU A 107 1.20 11.73 6.09
C LEU A 107 2.61 11.20 5.79
N LEU A 108 3.61 11.66 6.53
CA LEU A 108 4.97 11.13 6.49
C LEU A 108 5.00 9.69 6.98
N ASP A 109 4.33 9.39 8.09
CA ASP A 109 4.21 8.04 8.63
C ASP A 109 3.59 7.08 7.60
N LEU A 110 2.54 7.51 6.90
CA LEU A 110 1.92 6.71 5.82
C LEU A 110 2.92 6.45 4.68
N LEU A 111 3.69 7.46 4.26
CA LEU A 111 4.70 7.31 3.21
C LEU A 111 5.82 6.34 3.63
N GLU A 112 6.28 6.43 4.88
CA GLU A 112 7.28 5.51 5.43
C GLU A 112 6.75 4.08 5.50
N HIS A 113 5.50 3.91 5.94
CA HIS A 113 4.82 2.62 5.96
C HIS A 113 4.75 1.98 4.57
N GLU A 114 4.33 2.72 3.55
CA GLU A 114 4.30 2.22 2.16
C GLU A 114 5.70 1.81 1.69
N ALA A 115 6.71 2.65 1.90
CA ALA A 115 8.08 2.38 1.51
C ALA A 115 8.63 1.11 2.19
N GLN A 116 8.31 0.90 3.47
CA GLN A 116 8.66 -0.31 4.20
C GLN A 116 8.06 -1.56 3.55
N HIS A 117 6.76 -1.56 3.27
CA HIS A 117 6.08 -2.70 2.65
C HIS A 117 6.55 -2.94 1.21
N MET A 118 6.90 -1.91 0.46
CA MET A 118 7.51 -2.07 -0.88
C MET A 118 8.85 -2.81 -0.79
N GLY A 119 9.69 -2.45 0.18
CA GLY A 119 10.96 -3.16 0.43
C GLY A 119 10.76 -4.62 0.82
N GLN A 120 9.74 -4.90 1.65
CA GLN A 120 9.36 -6.27 1.98
C GLN A 120 8.90 -7.03 0.74
N LEU A 121 8.00 -6.48 -0.08
CA LEU A 121 7.51 -7.16 -1.27
C LEU A 121 8.61 -7.41 -2.31
N ILE A 122 9.57 -6.49 -2.46
CA ILE A 122 10.76 -6.73 -3.30
C ILE A 122 11.50 -7.99 -2.85
N ARG A 123 11.66 -8.18 -1.53
CA ARG A 123 12.29 -9.38 -0.97
C ARG A 123 11.46 -10.64 -1.25
N PHE A 124 10.14 -10.56 -1.15
CA PHE A 124 9.25 -11.67 -1.53
C PHE A 124 9.45 -12.06 -2.98
N CYS A 125 9.41 -11.09 -3.90
CA CYS A 125 9.57 -11.35 -5.32
C CYS A 125 10.90 -12.04 -5.63
N TYR A 126 12.01 -11.57 -5.07
CA TYR A 126 13.30 -12.24 -5.26
C TYR A 126 13.35 -13.65 -4.67
N ALA A 127 12.84 -13.85 -3.45
CA ALA A 127 12.93 -15.13 -2.77
C ALA A 127 11.99 -16.21 -3.34
N LEU A 128 10.88 -15.79 -3.95
CA LEU A 128 9.87 -16.66 -4.54
C LEU A 128 9.93 -16.69 -6.07
N GLU A 129 10.97 -16.08 -6.65
CA GLU A 129 11.19 -15.98 -8.10
C GLU A 129 9.99 -15.38 -8.87
N LEU A 130 9.30 -14.42 -8.23
CA LEU A 130 8.22 -13.65 -8.84
C LEU A 130 8.80 -12.47 -9.64
N GLY A 131 8.15 -12.14 -10.75
CA GLY A 131 8.52 -11.00 -11.56
C GLY A 131 8.18 -9.64 -10.94
N PHE A 132 8.57 -8.58 -11.64
CA PHE A 132 8.22 -7.20 -11.33
C PHE A 132 7.58 -6.52 -12.55
N PRO A 133 6.57 -5.65 -12.37
CA PRO A 133 6.12 -4.76 -13.43
C PRO A 133 7.23 -3.76 -13.81
N MET A 134 7.20 -3.25 -15.04
CA MET A 134 8.25 -2.37 -15.58
C MET A 134 8.43 -1.07 -14.79
N SER A 135 7.37 -0.54 -14.18
CA SER A 135 7.41 0.65 -13.33
C SER A 135 8.30 0.42 -12.10
N TRP A 136 8.16 -0.72 -11.43
CA TRP A 136 8.98 -1.11 -10.28
C TRP A 136 10.44 -1.29 -10.69
N LYS A 137 10.67 -2.00 -11.80
CA LYS A 137 12.03 -2.16 -12.36
C LYS A 137 12.71 -0.82 -12.59
N ARG A 138 12.01 0.15 -13.19
CA ARG A 138 12.56 1.50 -13.42
C ARG A 138 12.77 2.27 -12.12
N ARG A 139 11.83 2.17 -11.18
CA ARG A 139 11.83 2.96 -9.95
C ARG A 139 12.94 2.58 -8.97
N TRP A 140 13.27 1.30 -8.89
CA TRP A 140 14.28 0.77 -7.95
C TRP A 140 15.43 0.03 -8.62
N SER A 141 15.54 0.13 -9.96
CA SER A 141 16.60 -0.55 -10.73
C SER A 141 16.64 -2.06 -10.48
N LEU A 142 15.47 -2.69 -10.45
CA LEU A 142 15.32 -4.14 -10.27
C LEU A 142 15.56 -4.84 -11.62
N GLU A 143 16.34 -5.93 -11.61
CA GLU A 143 16.68 -6.74 -12.79
C GLU A 143 15.48 -7.57 -13.32
#